data_AF-A0A8S0QC65-F1
#
_entry.id   AF-A0A8S0QC65-F1
#
_cell.length_a   1.000
_cell.length_b   1.000
_cell.length_c   1.000
_cell.angle_alpha   90.00
_cell.angle_beta   90.00
_cell.angle_gamma   90.00
#
_symmetry.space_group_name_H-M   'P 1'
#
loop_
_entity.id
_entity.type
_entity.pdbx_description
1 polymer ?
#
loop_
_entity_poly.entity_id
_entity_poly.type
_entity_poly.pdbx_seq_one_letter_code
_entity_poly.pdbx_strand_id
1 'polypeptide(L)'
;MAVRILIAALLILFVSFAYAFDPDPLQDFCVAVKDDEAKVFVNGKICKDPNMVSADDFFFPGLNMPGNTSNPLGSKVTPVNVNQLPGLNTLGISLVRIDYAPYGLNPPHTHPRGTEVIVVVEGTLYVGFVTSNPADPNMKNKLFTKTLYPGDVFVFPEGLIHFQFNVGKTNAIVFAGLSSQNPGVITIANAVFGSDPPINLDVLTKAFQVDANVIKYLQGQFCRHFSFSTYQKLFSSTSLQIKLNTSLRNMHLSSLMARQVNIYASDPSPLQDFCVAVNDSNAAVFVNGKICKDPKMVTADDFYFSGFNKPGNTSNSVGSRVTQVTVNQLAGLNTLGTSLVRIDYAPQGLNPPHTHPRATEVLVVVEGTLYVGFVTSNPAHPNMKNKLFTKILHPGDVFVFPKGLIHFQFNVGKKKAVAFAGLSSQNPGVITIANAVFGSDPPISRDVLTMAFQVDKNVIKYLQSQF
;
A
#
# COMPACT_ATOMS: atom_id res chain seq x y z
N MET A 1 -41.91 24.61 28.50
CA MET A 1 -40.44 24.82 28.47
C MET A 1 -39.68 23.55 28.90
N ALA A 2 -40.00 22.97 30.06
CA ALA A 2 -39.35 21.76 30.59
C ALA A 2 -39.35 20.53 29.63
N VAL A 3 -40.46 20.24 28.95
CA VAL A 3 -40.54 19.10 28.00
C VAL A 3 -39.61 19.27 26.79
N ARG A 4 -39.46 20.51 26.27
CA ARG A 4 -38.53 20.79 25.17
C ARG A 4 -37.07 20.68 25.62
N ILE A 5 -36.76 21.08 26.85
CA ILE A 5 -35.43 20.92 27.45
C ILE A 5 -35.12 19.43 27.69
N LEU A 6 -36.10 18.65 28.15
CA LEU A 6 -35.94 17.21 28.37
C LEU A 6 -35.74 16.45 27.06
N ILE A 7 -36.49 16.81 26.00
CA ILE A 7 -36.32 16.24 24.65
C ILE A 7 -34.95 16.62 24.07
N ALA A 8 -34.51 17.87 24.22
CA ALA A 8 -33.18 18.30 23.78
C ALA A 8 -32.06 17.58 24.56
N ALA A 9 -32.20 17.39 25.88
CA ALA A 9 -31.26 16.66 26.71
C ALA A 9 -31.20 15.16 26.35
N LEU A 10 -32.35 14.55 26.07
CA LEU A 10 -32.42 13.16 25.58
C LEU A 10 -31.78 13.00 24.19
N LEU A 11 -31.96 13.97 23.28
CA LEU A 11 -31.31 13.96 21.95
C LEU A 11 -29.78 14.10 22.04
N ILE A 12 -29.26 14.88 22.99
CA ILE A 12 -27.80 15.01 23.23
C ILE A 12 -27.20 13.71 23.78
N LEU A 13 -27.96 12.92 24.55
CA LEU A 13 -27.56 11.58 25.01
C LEU A 13 -27.47 10.52 23.91
N PHE A 14 -28.03 10.78 22.71
CA PHE A 14 -27.91 9.90 21.53
C PHE A 14 -26.78 10.32 20.57
N VAL A 15 -25.99 11.35 20.90
CA VAL A 15 -24.79 11.72 20.11
C VAL A 15 -23.64 10.80 20.51
N SER A 16 -23.66 9.57 20.01
CA SER A 16 -22.51 8.68 20.09
C SER A 16 -21.47 9.14 19.07
N PHE A 17 -20.35 9.68 19.56
CA PHE A 17 -19.16 9.81 18.72
C PHE A 17 -18.62 8.40 18.44
N ALA A 18 -18.98 7.85 17.29
CA ALA A 18 -18.38 6.62 16.80
C ALA A 18 -17.05 6.99 16.14
N TYR A 19 -15.95 6.68 16.83
CA TYR A 19 -14.65 6.64 16.17
C TYR A 19 -14.48 5.26 15.56
N ALA A 20 -14.29 5.22 14.26
CA ALA A 20 -13.84 4.03 13.58
C ALA A 20 -12.35 4.04 13.46
N PHE A 21 -11.78 2.91 13.82
CA PHE A 21 -10.44 2.51 13.45
C PHE A 21 -10.60 1.08 12.96
N ASP A 22 -9.85 0.68 11.95
CA ASP A 22 -9.72 -0.74 11.67
C ASP A 22 -9.21 -1.42 12.94
N PRO A 23 -9.88 -2.49 13.44
CA PRO A 23 -9.39 -3.19 14.60
C PRO A 23 -7.97 -3.68 14.29
N ASP A 24 -7.03 -3.44 15.21
CA ASP A 24 -5.69 -4.00 15.08
C ASP A 24 -5.80 -5.53 14.91
N PRO A 25 -4.94 -6.16 14.09
CA PRO A 25 -4.99 -7.60 13.88
C PRO A 25 -4.95 -8.36 15.22
N LEU A 26 -5.87 -9.31 15.42
CA LEU A 26 -5.88 -10.18 16.62
C LEU A 26 -4.76 -11.23 16.63
N GLN A 27 -3.98 -11.30 15.56
CA GLN A 27 -2.89 -12.26 15.33
C GLN A 27 -1.77 -11.59 14.56
N ASP A 28 -0.54 -12.11 14.69
CA ASP A 28 0.67 -11.57 14.07
C ASP A 28 0.57 -11.43 12.54
N PHE A 29 -0.07 -12.39 11.87
CA PHE A 29 -0.26 -12.42 10.42
C PHE A 29 -1.40 -13.39 10.04
N CYS A 30 -1.91 -13.27 8.82
CA CYS A 30 -2.91 -14.17 8.24
C CYS A 30 -2.47 -14.61 6.85
N VAL A 31 -1.65 -15.67 6.73
CA VAL A 31 -1.23 -16.18 5.41
C VAL A 31 -2.46 -16.72 4.68
N ALA A 32 -2.72 -16.24 3.46
CA ALA A 32 -3.88 -16.70 2.72
C ALA A 32 -3.77 -18.16 2.25
N VAL A 33 -4.85 -18.93 2.37
CA VAL A 33 -4.99 -20.24 1.71
C VAL A 33 -5.71 -20.12 0.37
N LYS A 34 -5.41 -21.06 -0.55
CA LYS A 34 -6.17 -21.30 -1.77
C LYS A 34 -7.09 -22.48 -1.48
N ASP A 35 -8.25 -22.22 -0.88
CA ASP A 35 -9.24 -23.27 -0.64
C ASP A 35 -10.51 -22.91 -1.42
N ASP A 36 -10.82 -23.71 -2.43
CA ASP A 36 -12.00 -23.55 -3.28
C ASP A 36 -13.29 -24.00 -2.55
N GLU A 37 -13.17 -24.66 -1.39
CA GLU A 37 -14.29 -25.11 -0.53
C GLU A 37 -14.57 -24.16 0.64
N ALA A 38 -13.76 -23.11 0.81
CA ALA A 38 -13.92 -22.06 1.80
C ALA A 38 -15.19 -21.23 1.58
N LYS A 39 -16.32 -21.63 2.19
CA LYS A 39 -17.62 -20.94 2.06
C LYS A 39 -17.77 -19.65 2.88
N VAL A 40 -16.75 -19.21 3.62
CA VAL A 40 -16.81 -18.01 4.46
C VAL A 40 -15.78 -16.99 3.99
N PHE A 41 -16.26 -15.98 3.26
CA PHE A 41 -15.53 -14.75 2.94
C PHE A 41 -16.00 -13.66 3.89
N VAL A 42 -15.11 -13.14 4.73
CA VAL A 42 -15.33 -11.88 5.45
C VAL A 42 -14.09 -11.03 5.29
N ASN A 43 -14.13 -10.05 4.37
CA ASN A 43 -13.06 -9.07 4.10
C ASN A 43 -11.65 -9.63 3.77
N GLY A 44 -11.54 -10.85 3.23
CA GLY A 44 -10.22 -11.39 2.88
C GLY A 44 -10.21 -12.86 2.50
N LYS A 45 -9.00 -13.40 2.36
CA LYS A 45 -8.74 -14.84 2.18
C LYS A 45 -8.66 -15.52 3.56
N ILE A 46 -9.04 -16.79 3.64
CA ILE A 46 -8.93 -17.58 4.89
C ILE A 46 -7.47 -17.69 5.32
N CYS A 47 -7.21 -17.59 6.63
CA CYS A 47 -5.89 -17.73 7.20
C CYS A 47 -5.46 -19.20 7.29
N LYS A 48 -4.23 -19.48 6.88
CA LYS A 48 -3.53 -20.75 7.13
C LYS A 48 -3.30 -20.91 8.64
N ASP A 49 -3.37 -22.15 9.12
CA ASP A 49 -3.00 -22.48 10.50
C ASP A 49 -1.58 -21.95 10.80
N PRO A 50 -1.39 -21.09 11.84
CA PRO A 50 -0.09 -20.53 12.20
C PRO A 50 1.02 -21.57 12.41
N ASN A 51 0.68 -22.79 12.85
CA ASN A 51 1.65 -23.87 13.04
C ASN A 51 2.20 -24.40 11.71
N MET A 52 1.41 -24.30 10.64
CA MET A 52 1.75 -24.74 9.28
C MET A 52 2.43 -23.64 8.45
N VAL A 53 2.52 -22.41 8.96
CA VAL A 53 3.17 -21.31 8.27
C VAL A 53 4.70 -21.47 8.29
N SER A 54 5.34 -21.19 7.16
CA SER A 54 6.80 -21.22 6.98
C SER A 54 7.32 -19.90 6.41
N ALA A 55 8.64 -19.73 6.35
CA ALA A 55 9.25 -18.51 5.78
C ALA A 55 8.93 -18.36 4.29
N ASP A 56 8.62 -19.45 3.58
CA ASP A 56 8.26 -19.43 2.17
C ASP A 56 6.91 -18.76 1.92
N ASP A 57 6.02 -18.70 2.92
CA ASP A 57 4.75 -17.99 2.81
C ASP A 57 4.95 -16.45 2.71
N PHE A 58 6.13 -15.94 3.09
CA PHE A 58 6.51 -14.52 3.07
C PHE A 58 7.59 -14.20 2.03
N PHE A 59 7.97 -15.15 1.18
CA PHE A 59 9.04 -15.03 0.20
C PHE A 59 8.52 -15.08 -1.24
N PHE A 60 8.99 -14.17 -2.09
CA PHE A 60 8.73 -14.20 -3.53
C PHE A 60 10.03 -14.01 -4.32
N PRO A 61 10.46 -14.97 -5.15
CA PRO A 61 11.70 -14.88 -5.90
C PRO A 61 11.53 -14.18 -7.26
N GLY A 62 12.65 -13.71 -7.82
CA GLY A 62 12.75 -13.46 -9.27
C GLY A 62 12.17 -12.14 -9.78
N LEU A 63 11.88 -11.17 -8.90
CA LEU A 63 11.45 -9.82 -9.30
C LEU A 63 12.57 -9.03 -10.02
N ASN A 64 13.80 -9.55 -10.06
CA ASN A 64 14.90 -9.02 -10.88
C ASN A 64 14.75 -9.36 -12.38
N MET A 65 13.87 -10.28 -12.75
CA MET A 65 13.65 -10.67 -14.15
C MET A 65 12.83 -9.60 -14.88
N PRO A 66 13.29 -9.09 -16.05
CA PRO A 66 12.52 -8.14 -16.83
C PRO A 66 11.21 -8.74 -17.35
N GLY A 67 10.12 -7.99 -17.26
CA GLY A 67 8.86 -8.32 -17.90
C GLY A 67 8.92 -8.22 -19.43
N ASN A 68 8.06 -8.96 -20.12
CA ASN A 68 7.98 -8.92 -21.59
C ASN A 68 7.30 -7.62 -22.08
N THR A 69 8.11 -6.70 -22.58
CA THR A 69 7.67 -5.42 -23.17
C THR A 69 7.37 -5.49 -24.67
N SER A 70 7.47 -6.66 -25.30
CA SER A 70 7.08 -6.88 -26.71
C SER A 70 5.55 -6.97 -26.85
N ASN A 71 4.89 -5.87 -26.50
CA ASN A 71 3.44 -5.70 -26.57
C ASN A 71 3.11 -4.28 -27.05
N PRO A 72 1.86 -3.98 -27.46
CA PRO A 72 1.52 -2.69 -28.08
C PRO A 72 1.79 -1.45 -27.22
N LEU A 73 1.83 -1.61 -25.90
CA LEU A 73 2.11 -0.53 -24.96
C LEU A 73 3.59 -0.38 -24.65
N GLY A 74 4.43 -1.35 -25.00
CA GLY A 74 5.87 -1.28 -24.72
C GLY A 74 6.22 -1.32 -23.22
N SER A 75 5.30 -1.74 -22.35
CA SER A 75 5.51 -1.78 -20.91
C SER A 75 4.98 -3.09 -20.30
N LYS A 76 5.52 -3.49 -19.15
CA LYS A 76 5.04 -4.65 -18.39
C LYS A 76 5.13 -4.40 -16.89
N VAL A 77 3.98 -4.48 -16.22
CA VAL A 77 3.88 -4.51 -14.75
C VAL A 77 3.96 -5.96 -14.27
N THR A 78 4.85 -6.21 -13.31
CA THR A 78 5.04 -7.48 -12.61
C THR A 78 4.71 -7.28 -11.13
N PRO A 79 3.51 -7.67 -10.68
CA PRO A 79 3.06 -7.43 -9.31
C PRO A 79 3.52 -8.51 -8.32
N VAL A 80 3.75 -8.08 -7.08
CA VAL A 80 3.91 -8.91 -5.88
C VAL A 80 2.85 -8.44 -4.88
N ASN A 81 1.61 -8.86 -5.11
CA ASN A 81 0.48 -8.60 -4.23
C ASN A 81 -0.02 -9.90 -3.58
N VAL A 82 -1.10 -9.86 -2.81
CA VAL A 82 -1.64 -11.02 -2.08
C VAL A 82 -1.98 -12.24 -2.96
N ASN A 83 -2.05 -12.09 -4.28
CA ASN A 83 -2.26 -13.19 -5.22
C ASN A 83 -0.96 -13.90 -5.62
N GLN A 84 0.17 -13.20 -5.60
CA GLN A 84 1.49 -13.78 -5.84
C GLN A 84 2.19 -14.19 -4.54
N LEU A 85 1.98 -13.42 -3.47
CA LEU A 85 2.59 -13.64 -2.17
C LEU A 85 1.51 -13.70 -1.07
N PRO A 86 1.03 -14.89 -0.71
CA PRO A 86 -0.07 -15.08 0.24
C PRO A 86 0.17 -14.48 1.63
N GLY A 87 1.43 -14.37 2.07
CA GLY A 87 1.81 -13.74 3.33
C GLY A 87 1.51 -12.25 3.41
N LEU A 88 1.20 -11.58 2.29
CA LEU A 88 0.75 -10.18 2.27
C LEU A 88 -0.70 -9.99 2.73
N ASN A 89 -1.46 -11.07 2.91
CA ASN A 89 -2.85 -10.97 3.32
C ASN A 89 -2.96 -10.33 4.71
N THR A 90 -3.87 -9.36 4.82
CA THR A 90 -4.10 -8.43 5.93
C THR A 90 -2.96 -7.47 6.27
N LEU A 91 -1.92 -7.37 5.44
CA LEU A 91 -0.73 -6.56 5.76
C LEU A 91 -0.70 -5.16 5.11
N GLY A 92 -1.68 -4.86 4.25
CA GLY A 92 -1.91 -3.49 3.76
C GLY A 92 -0.80 -2.91 2.87
N ILE A 93 0.05 -3.73 2.26
CA ILE A 93 1.09 -3.29 1.32
C ILE A 93 1.26 -4.29 0.17
N SER A 94 1.69 -3.82 -0.98
CA SER A 94 2.21 -4.67 -2.06
C SER A 94 3.38 -3.99 -2.75
N LEU A 95 4.10 -4.75 -3.57
CA LEU A 95 5.25 -4.27 -4.34
C LEU A 95 5.01 -4.57 -5.83
N VAL A 96 5.54 -3.73 -6.70
CA VAL A 96 5.56 -3.98 -8.15
C VAL A 96 6.93 -3.67 -8.72
N ARG A 97 7.30 -4.38 -9.78
CA ARG A 97 8.31 -3.95 -10.75
C ARG A 97 7.60 -3.56 -12.03
N ILE A 98 8.08 -2.50 -12.69
CA ILE A 98 7.61 -2.11 -14.01
C ILE A 98 8.79 -1.96 -14.96
N ASP A 99 8.72 -2.65 -16.09
CA ASP A 99 9.69 -2.56 -17.17
C ASP A 99 9.09 -1.82 -18.36
N TYR A 100 9.86 -0.90 -18.95
CA TYR A 100 9.47 -0.12 -20.12
C TYR A 100 10.52 -0.27 -21.22
N ALA A 101 10.08 -0.62 -22.43
CA ALA A 101 10.87 -0.42 -23.65
C ALA A 101 11.01 1.08 -23.94
N PRO A 102 11.88 1.51 -24.88
CA PRO A 102 11.92 2.90 -25.32
C PRO A 102 10.53 3.31 -25.82
N TYR A 103 10.03 4.46 -25.35
CA TYR A 103 8.66 4.93 -25.65
C TYR A 103 7.54 3.99 -25.16
N GLY A 104 7.84 3.12 -24.18
CA GLY A 104 6.85 2.32 -23.47
C GLY A 104 5.94 3.17 -22.59
N LEU A 105 4.65 2.86 -22.59
CA LEU A 105 3.61 3.55 -21.84
C LEU A 105 2.95 2.56 -20.86
N ASN A 106 2.96 2.89 -19.57
CA ASN A 106 1.92 2.38 -18.68
C ASN A 106 0.74 3.35 -18.80
N PRO A 107 -0.36 2.95 -19.46
CA PRO A 107 -1.43 3.85 -19.88
C PRO A 107 -2.16 4.46 -18.68
N PRO A 108 -2.99 5.50 -18.90
CA PRO A 108 -3.83 6.05 -17.85
C PRO A 108 -4.60 4.95 -17.10
N HIS A 109 -4.37 4.88 -15.80
CA HIS A 109 -5.00 3.92 -14.90
C HIS A 109 -5.19 4.52 -13.50
N THR A 110 -5.94 3.83 -12.65
CA THR A 110 -6.12 4.17 -11.24
C THR A 110 -6.10 2.92 -10.37
N HIS A 111 -5.74 3.11 -9.11
CA HIS A 111 -5.76 2.10 -8.05
C HIS A 111 -6.84 2.51 -7.04
N PRO A 112 -8.03 1.87 -7.05
CA PRO A 112 -9.16 2.27 -6.21
C PRO A 112 -8.97 1.95 -4.71
N ARG A 113 -7.88 1.28 -4.34
CA ARG A 113 -7.62 0.85 -2.95
C ARG A 113 -6.19 1.13 -2.51
N GLY A 114 -5.41 1.93 -3.22
CA GLY A 114 -4.06 2.24 -2.74
C GLY A 114 -3.35 3.33 -3.50
N THR A 115 -2.53 4.07 -2.77
CA THR A 115 -1.53 4.99 -3.29
C THR A 115 -0.35 4.20 -3.84
N GLU A 116 0.23 4.65 -4.96
CA GLU A 116 1.48 4.12 -5.51
C GLU A 116 2.63 5.11 -5.24
N VAL A 117 3.78 4.61 -4.78
CA VAL A 117 5.03 5.39 -4.68
C VAL A 117 6.12 4.67 -5.44
N ILE A 118 6.61 5.31 -6.51
CA ILE A 118 7.64 4.74 -7.39
C ILE A 118 9.04 5.24 -7.04
N VAL A 119 10.03 4.42 -7.32
CA VAL A 119 11.44 4.82 -7.49
C VAL A 119 11.91 4.41 -8.88
N VAL A 120 12.47 5.35 -9.64
CA VAL A 120 13.15 5.06 -10.90
C VAL A 120 14.53 4.51 -10.61
N VAL A 121 14.84 3.31 -11.09
CA VAL A 121 16.19 2.72 -10.96
C VAL A 121 16.98 2.83 -12.25
N GLU A 122 16.32 2.83 -13.41
CA GLU A 122 16.95 3.00 -14.73
C GLU A 122 16.04 3.78 -15.68
N GLY A 123 16.64 4.48 -16.66
CA GLY A 123 15.92 5.16 -17.75
C GLY A 123 15.39 6.55 -17.39
N THR A 124 14.39 7.02 -18.15
CA THR A 124 13.80 8.36 -17.96
C THR A 124 12.29 8.30 -18.18
N LEU A 125 11.53 8.68 -17.16
CA LEU A 125 10.06 8.57 -17.18
C LEU A 125 9.40 9.94 -17.07
N TYR A 126 8.51 10.25 -18.00
CA TYR A 126 7.52 11.29 -17.84
C TYR A 126 6.29 10.70 -17.15
N VAL A 127 5.98 11.19 -15.96
CA VAL A 127 4.88 10.66 -15.14
C VAL A 127 3.90 11.76 -14.77
N GLY A 128 2.68 11.41 -14.40
CA GLY A 128 1.78 12.36 -13.80
C GLY A 128 0.45 11.77 -13.37
N PHE A 129 -0.30 12.54 -12.57
CA PHE A 129 -1.66 12.23 -12.17
C PHE A 129 -2.58 13.44 -12.34
N VAL A 130 -3.87 13.17 -12.46
CA VAL A 130 -4.92 14.18 -12.67
C VAL A 130 -5.86 14.17 -11.48
N THR A 131 -6.18 15.35 -10.93
CA THR A 131 -7.12 15.50 -9.81
C THR A 131 -8.54 15.09 -10.19
N SER A 132 -9.35 14.78 -9.17
CA SER A 132 -10.79 14.63 -9.32
C SER A 132 -11.45 15.92 -9.80
N ASN A 133 -12.73 15.82 -10.18
CA ASN A 133 -13.49 16.97 -10.63
C ASN A 133 -13.62 17.99 -9.49
N PRO A 134 -13.27 19.26 -9.71
CA PRO A 134 -13.38 20.27 -8.68
C PRO A 134 -14.85 20.53 -8.30
N ALA A 135 -15.09 20.88 -7.04
CA ALA A 135 -16.42 21.27 -6.56
C ALA A 135 -16.91 22.58 -7.19
N ASP A 136 -15.99 23.48 -7.57
CA ASP A 136 -16.31 24.68 -8.35
C ASP A 136 -16.38 24.32 -9.84
N PRO A 137 -17.53 24.45 -10.51
CA PRO A 137 -17.70 24.11 -11.92
C PRO A 137 -16.88 24.98 -12.88
N ASN A 138 -16.32 26.10 -12.42
CA ASN A 138 -15.45 26.96 -13.22
C ASN A 138 -13.98 26.54 -13.19
N MET A 139 -13.62 25.58 -12.34
CA MET A 139 -12.28 25.00 -12.29
C MET A 139 -12.19 23.76 -13.18
N LYS A 140 -10.98 23.48 -13.69
CA LYS A 140 -10.67 22.27 -14.46
C LYS A 140 -9.89 21.28 -13.60
N ASN A 141 -9.92 20.00 -13.96
CA ASN A 141 -8.98 19.03 -13.40
C ASN A 141 -7.54 19.51 -13.62
N LYS A 142 -6.68 19.29 -12.63
CA LYS A 142 -5.29 19.72 -12.65
C LYS A 142 -4.37 18.51 -12.88
N LEU A 143 -3.44 18.65 -13.83
CA LEU A 143 -2.37 17.67 -14.06
C LEU A 143 -1.15 18.06 -13.21
N PHE A 144 -0.67 17.09 -12.43
CA PHE A 144 0.64 17.13 -11.77
C PHE A 144 1.57 16.20 -12.51
N THR A 145 2.70 16.70 -12.99
CA THR A 145 3.59 15.92 -13.84
C THR A 145 5.06 16.27 -13.65
N LYS A 146 5.93 15.30 -13.90
CA LYS A 146 7.37 15.45 -13.81
C LYS A 146 8.11 14.47 -14.72
N THR A 147 9.29 14.87 -15.17
CA THR A 147 10.27 13.93 -15.73
C THR A 147 11.20 13.45 -14.63
N LEU A 148 11.28 12.14 -14.47
CA LEU A 148 12.04 11.44 -13.44
C LEU A 148 13.26 10.76 -14.04
N TYR A 149 14.35 10.76 -13.27
CA TYR A 149 15.63 10.13 -13.57
C TYR A 149 15.99 9.08 -12.50
N PRO A 150 17.01 8.23 -12.70
CA PRO A 150 17.39 7.23 -11.70
C PRO A 150 17.66 7.85 -10.33
N GLY A 151 16.97 7.33 -9.31
CA GLY A 151 16.98 7.85 -7.94
C GLY A 151 15.88 8.85 -7.60
N ASP A 152 15.04 9.20 -8.57
CA ASP A 152 13.86 10.00 -8.32
C ASP A 152 12.70 9.14 -7.83
N VAL A 153 11.92 9.72 -6.91
CA VAL A 153 10.72 9.16 -6.31
C VAL A 153 9.54 10.08 -6.62
N PHE A 154 8.39 9.47 -6.94
CA PHE A 154 7.15 10.19 -7.20
C PHE A 154 5.95 9.45 -6.64
N VAL A 155 4.93 10.19 -6.22
CA VAL A 155 3.75 9.65 -5.54
C VAL A 155 2.50 9.85 -6.40
N PHE A 156 1.70 8.79 -6.52
CA PHE A 156 0.38 8.81 -7.16
C PHE A 156 -0.70 8.54 -6.10
N PRO A 157 -1.49 9.54 -5.70
CA PRO A 157 -2.54 9.36 -4.70
C PRO A 157 -3.59 8.32 -5.12
N GLU A 158 -4.10 7.59 -4.13
CA GLU A 158 -5.16 6.61 -4.29
C GLU A 158 -6.36 7.15 -5.09
N GLY A 159 -6.88 6.33 -6.00
CA GLY A 159 -8.07 6.66 -6.79
C GLY A 159 -7.85 7.65 -7.93
N LEU A 160 -6.72 8.38 -8.00
CA LEU A 160 -6.47 9.33 -9.09
C LEU A 160 -5.95 8.67 -10.35
N ILE A 161 -6.40 9.18 -11.51
CA ILE A 161 -5.92 8.74 -12.81
C ILE A 161 -4.49 9.19 -12.98
N HIS A 162 -3.59 8.25 -13.27
CA HIS A 162 -2.17 8.52 -13.48
C HIS A 162 -1.58 7.64 -14.58
N PHE A 163 -0.37 7.99 -15.01
CA PHE A 163 0.34 7.31 -16.10
C PHE A 163 1.85 7.41 -15.90
N GLN A 164 2.59 6.52 -16.56
CA GLN A 164 4.04 6.61 -16.68
C GLN A 164 4.46 6.33 -18.13
N PHE A 165 5.28 7.20 -18.70
CA PHE A 165 5.72 7.10 -20.09
C PHE A 165 7.24 7.21 -20.19
N ASN A 166 7.89 6.21 -20.80
CA ASN A 166 9.31 6.23 -21.05
C ASN A 166 9.64 7.14 -22.23
N VAL A 167 9.94 8.40 -21.96
CA VAL A 167 10.37 9.38 -22.98
C VAL A 167 11.80 9.16 -23.46
N GLY A 168 12.53 8.24 -22.83
CA GLY A 168 13.90 7.90 -23.16
C GLY A 168 14.04 7.01 -24.39
N LYS A 169 15.25 7.00 -24.95
CA LYS A 169 15.65 6.10 -26.05
C LYS A 169 16.14 4.72 -25.58
N THR A 170 16.26 4.53 -24.27
CA THR A 170 16.68 3.28 -23.62
C THR A 170 15.52 2.71 -22.81
N ASN A 171 15.66 1.48 -22.35
CA ASN A 171 14.71 0.91 -21.39
C ASN A 171 14.67 1.73 -20.09
N ALA A 172 13.55 1.63 -19.37
CA ALA A 172 13.40 2.16 -18.03
C ALA A 172 12.87 1.06 -17.08
N ILE A 173 13.28 1.13 -15.82
CA ILE A 173 12.89 0.17 -14.78
C ILE A 173 12.49 0.95 -13.53
N VAL A 174 11.38 0.55 -12.93
CA VAL A 174 10.83 1.12 -11.70
C VAL A 174 10.47 0.02 -10.72
N PHE A 175 10.69 0.30 -9.43
CA PHE A 175 10.01 -0.41 -8.34
C PHE A 175 9.00 0.51 -7.68
N ALA A 176 7.87 -0.03 -7.23
CA ALA A 176 6.88 0.74 -6.49
C ALA A 176 6.32 -0.03 -5.29
N GLY A 177 6.08 0.69 -4.19
CA GLY A 177 5.26 0.21 -3.08
C GLY A 177 3.84 0.77 -3.20
N LEU A 178 2.83 -0.06 -2.94
CA LEU A 178 1.43 0.37 -2.94
C LEU A 178 0.80 0.15 -1.58
N SER A 179 0.03 1.13 -1.08
CA SER A 179 -0.57 1.16 0.28
C SER A 179 -1.72 0.15 0.49
N SER A 180 -1.70 -0.98 -0.23
CA SER A 180 -2.67 -2.06 -0.09
C SER A 180 -2.10 -3.38 -0.57
N GLN A 181 -2.49 -4.47 0.09
CA GLN A 181 -2.18 -5.84 -0.33
C GLN A 181 -2.82 -6.23 -1.66
N ASN A 182 -3.85 -5.50 -2.08
CA ASN A 182 -4.49 -5.62 -3.37
C ASN A 182 -5.03 -4.25 -3.80
N PRO A 183 -4.18 -3.40 -4.41
CA PRO A 183 -4.55 -2.04 -4.77
C PRO A 183 -5.67 -1.99 -5.83
N GLY A 184 -5.86 -3.08 -6.58
CA GLY A 184 -6.73 -3.11 -7.77
C GLY A 184 -6.16 -2.27 -8.90
N VAL A 185 -6.57 -2.50 -10.14
CA VAL A 185 -6.11 -1.68 -11.27
C VAL A 185 -7.29 -1.47 -12.19
N ILE A 186 -7.55 -0.22 -12.56
CA ILE A 186 -8.53 0.15 -13.57
C ILE A 186 -7.78 0.88 -14.68
N THR A 187 -7.43 0.16 -15.75
CA THR A 187 -6.91 0.78 -16.98
C THR A 187 -8.05 1.51 -17.68
N ILE A 188 -7.98 2.84 -17.75
CA ILE A 188 -9.13 3.70 -18.10
C ILE A 188 -9.71 3.34 -19.48
N ALA A 189 -8.86 3.28 -20.51
CA ALA A 189 -9.33 3.00 -21.86
C ALA A 189 -9.93 1.59 -21.98
N ASN A 190 -9.35 0.60 -21.33
CA ASN A 190 -9.87 -0.77 -21.34
C ASN A 190 -11.18 -0.89 -20.56
N ALA A 191 -11.31 -0.22 -19.41
CA ALA A 191 -12.53 -0.24 -18.62
C ALA A 191 -13.71 0.43 -19.34
N VAL A 192 -13.45 1.50 -20.11
CA VAL A 192 -14.49 2.25 -20.82
C VAL A 192 -14.83 1.63 -22.17
N PHE A 193 -13.82 1.26 -22.97
CA PHE A 193 -14.01 0.82 -24.35
C PHE A 193 -13.85 -0.69 -24.55
N GLY A 194 -13.28 -1.41 -23.59
CA GLY A 194 -13.04 -2.86 -23.64
C GLY A 194 -13.84 -3.66 -22.59
N SER A 195 -14.87 -3.08 -21.98
CA SER A 195 -15.71 -3.79 -21.02
C SER A 195 -16.47 -4.94 -21.69
N ASP A 196 -16.74 -6.01 -20.93
CA ASP A 196 -17.59 -7.12 -21.36
C ASP A 196 -18.72 -7.34 -20.33
N PRO A 197 -20.00 -7.08 -20.69
CA PRO A 197 -20.44 -6.54 -21.98
C PRO A 197 -19.97 -5.08 -22.21
N PRO A 198 -19.85 -4.63 -23.48
CA PRO A 198 -19.48 -3.26 -23.83
C PRO A 198 -20.53 -2.27 -23.33
N ILE A 199 -20.05 -1.12 -22.85
CA ILE A 199 -20.93 0.00 -22.49
C ILE A 199 -21.74 0.42 -23.73
N ASN A 200 -23.01 0.72 -23.50
CA ASN A 200 -23.94 1.15 -24.54
C ASN A 200 -23.35 2.29 -25.40
N LEU A 201 -23.46 2.14 -26.72
CA LEU A 201 -22.88 3.05 -27.70
C LEU A 201 -23.37 4.49 -27.54
N ASP A 202 -24.67 4.68 -27.29
CA ASP A 202 -25.27 6.01 -27.15
C ASP A 202 -24.81 6.71 -25.87
N VAL A 203 -24.62 5.94 -24.78
CA VAL A 203 -24.04 6.45 -23.53
C VAL A 203 -22.64 7.00 -23.77
N LEU A 204 -21.77 6.23 -24.43
CA LEU A 204 -20.40 6.66 -24.71
C LEU A 204 -20.33 7.80 -25.74
N THR A 205 -21.16 7.76 -26.78
CA THR A 205 -21.27 8.84 -27.79
C THR A 205 -21.62 10.17 -27.11
N LYS A 206 -22.62 10.15 -26.22
CA LYS A 206 -23.03 11.34 -25.47
C LYS A 206 -22.01 11.76 -24.41
N ALA A 207 -21.41 10.81 -23.69
CA ALA A 207 -20.44 11.10 -22.64
C ALA A 207 -19.14 11.71 -23.19
N PHE A 208 -18.64 11.20 -24.32
CA PHE A 208 -17.41 11.70 -24.96
C PHE A 208 -17.66 12.84 -25.95
N GLN A 209 -18.92 13.14 -26.28
CA GLN A 209 -19.32 14.21 -27.20
C GLN A 209 -18.69 14.05 -28.60
N VAL A 210 -18.65 12.82 -29.09
CA VAL A 210 -18.11 12.46 -30.41
C VAL A 210 -19.12 11.63 -31.18
N ASP A 211 -18.91 11.50 -32.50
CA ASP A 211 -19.73 10.61 -33.33
C ASP A 211 -19.62 9.14 -32.91
N ALA A 212 -20.72 8.40 -33.10
CA ALA A 212 -20.80 6.98 -32.79
C ALA A 212 -19.73 6.14 -33.52
N ASN A 213 -19.27 6.58 -34.69
CA ASN A 213 -18.20 5.91 -35.42
C ASN A 213 -16.85 5.99 -34.71
N VAL A 214 -16.57 7.08 -33.99
CA VAL A 214 -15.36 7.22 -33.15
C VAL A 214 -15.42 6.22 -32.00
N ILE A 215 -16.57 6.11 -31.32
CA ILE A 215 -16.75 5.14 -30.23
C ILE A 215 -16.63 3.70 -30.72
N LYS A 216 -17.26 3.35 -31.85
CA LYS A 216 -17.11 2.03 -32.47
C LYS A 216 -15.65 1.72 -32.80
N TYR A 217 -14.92 2.70 -33.33
CA TYR A 217 -13.50 2.55 -33.61
C TYR A 217 -12.70 2.27 -32.33
N LEU A 218 -12.94 3.04 -31.26
CA LEU A 218 -12.27 2.88 -29.96
C LEU A 218 -12.60 1.52 -29.34
N GLN A 219 -13.87 1.13 -29.26
CA GLN A 219 -14.28 -0.19 -28.78
C GLN A 219 -13.64 -1.31 -29.61
N GLY A 220 -13.56 -1.15 -30.94
CA GLY A 220 -12.89 -2.08 -31.85
C GLY A 220 -11.37 -2.21 -31.64
N GLN A 221 -10.71 -1.27 -30.96
CA GLN A 221 -9.30 -1.43 -30.59
C GLN A 221 -9.10 -2.37 -29.40
N PHE A 222 -10.06 -2.43 -28.47
CA PHE A 222 -9.95 -3.21 -27.23
C PHE A 222 -10.67 -4.56 -27.31
N CYS A 223 -11.74 -4.68 -28.10
CA CYS A 223 -12.59 -5.89 -28.18
C CYS A 223 -12.10 -7.00 -29.14
N ARG A 224 -10.85 -6.97 -29.65
CA ARG A 224 -10.35 -7.89 -30.71
C ARG A 224 -10.19 -9.37 -30.31
N HIS A 225 -10.84 -9.83 -29.23
CA HIS A 225 -10.95 -11.27 -28.91
C HIS A 225 -12.34 -11.86 -29.15
N PHE A 226 -13.29 -11.11 -29.70
CA PHE A 226 -14.59 -11.65 -30.07
C PHE A 226 -14.75 -11.77 -31.58
N SER A 227 -14.93 -13.01 -32.05
CA SER A 227 -15.57 -13.29 -33.33
C SER A 227 -16.89 -12.54 -33.40
N PHE A 228 -17.10 -11.81 -34.49
CA PHE A 228 -18.32 -11.06 -34.82
C PHE A 228 -19.63 -11.88 -34.75
N SER A 229 -19.55 -13.21 -34.61
CA SER A 229 -20.70 -14.13 -34.64
C SER A 229 -21.54 -14.20 -33.35
N THR A 230 -21.04 -13.75 -32.19
CA THR A 230 -21.78 -13.91 -30.92
C THR A 230 -22.82 -12.81 -30.70
N TYR A 231 -22.60 -11.60 -31.25
CA TYR A 231 -23.49 -10.46 -31.05
C TYR A 231 -24.86 -10.59 -31.73
N GLN A 232 -24.94 -11.35 -32.82
CA GLN A 232 -26.18 -11.48 -33.59
C GLN A 232 -27.13 -12.55 -33.01
N LYS A 233 -26.66 -13.39 -32.07
CA LYS A 233 -27.50 -14.42 -31.42
C LYS A 233 -28.18 -13.98 -30.12
N LEU A 234 -27.69 -12.94 -29.44
CA LEU A 234 -28.25 -12.49 -28.16
C LEU A 234 -29.43 -11.53 -28.29
N PHE A 235 -29.62 -10.89 -29.45
CA PHE A 235 -30.76 -9.99 -29.69
C PHE A 235 -31.94 -10.64 -30.44
N SER A 236 -31.86 -11.94 -30.77
CA SER A 236 -32.93 -12.64 -31.50
C SER A 236 -33.71 -13.68 -30.68
N SER A 237 -33.42 -13.89 -29.39
CA SER A 237 -34.19 -14.82 -28.57
C SER A 237 -34.77 -14.19 -27.30
N THR A 238 -36.08 -13.97 -27.38
CA THR A 238 -37.07 -14.12 -26.31
C THR A 238 -37.07 -13.13 -25.15
N SER A 239 -38.07 -12.24 -25.22
CA SER A 239 -38.87 -11.73 -24.12
C SER A 239 -39.12 -12.76 -23.02
N LEU A 240 -38.52 -12.57 -21.85
CA LEU A 240 -38.88 -13.27 -20.62
C LEU A 240 -39.61 -12.30 -19.68
N GLN A 241 -40.94 -12.40 -19.65
CA GLN A 241 -41.80 -11.75 -18.67
C GLN A 241 -41.65 -12.46 -17.32
N ILE A 242 -41.07 -11.78 -16.33
CA ILE A 242 -41.03 -12.26 -14.94
C ILE A 242 -42.32 -11.80 -14.25
N LYS A 243 -43.21 -12.75 -13.95
CA LYS A 243 -44.36 -12.55 -13.06
C LYS A 243 -43.88 -12.50 -11.60
N LEU A 244 -43.97 -11.33 -10.97
CA LEU A 244 -43.88 -11.20 -9.52
C LEU A 244 -45.19 -11.69 -8.88
N ASN A 245 -45.08 -12.66 -7.97
CA ASN A 245 -46.20 -13.16 -7.20
C ASN A 245 -46.16 -12.54 -5.79
N THR A 246 -47.13 -11.69 -5.47
CA THR A 246 -47.31 -11.07 -4.16
C THR A 246 -48.03 -12.01 -3.21
N SER A 247 -47.45 -12.31 -2.05
CA SER A 247 -48.18 -12.79 -0.88
C SER A 247 -47.66 -12.07 0.36
N LEU A 248 -48.38 -11.03 0.77
CA LEU A 248 -48.27 -10.37 2.05
C LEU A 248 -49.21 -11.10 3.02
N ARG A 249 -48.67 -11.65 4.11
CA ARG A 249 -49.44 -11.92 5.32
C ARG A 249 -48.76 -11.30 6.53
N ASN A 250 -49.60 -10.64 7.31
CA ASN A 250 -49.34 -9.84 8.49
C ASN A 250 -48.59 -10.59 9.60
N MET A 251 -47.71 -9.87 10.31
CA MET A 251 -47.53 -10.07 11.75
C MET A 251 -47.23 -8.72 12.41
N HIS A 252 -48.14 -8.31 13.30
CA HIS A 252 -48.03 -7.11 14.12
C HIS A 252 -47.10 -7.34 15.33
N LEU A 253 -46.30 -6.31 15.60
CA LEU A 253 -45.82 -5.79 16.89
C LEU A 253 -45.53 -6.78 18.04
N SER A 254 -44.26 -6.86 18.45
CA SER A 254 -43.73 -6.22 19.68
C SER A 254 -42.46 -6.92 20.18
N SER A 255 -41.30 -6.38 19.83
CA SER A 255 -40.11 -6.54 20.68
C SER A 255 -39.21 -5.32 20.50
N LEU A 256 -39.11 -4.52 21.56
CA LEU A 256 -38.06 -3.53 21.73
C LEU A 256 -36.77 -4.30 22.05
N MET A 257 -36.25 -5.06 21.07
CA MET A 257 -34.91 -5.60 21.14
C MET A 257 -33.98 -4.41 20.99
N ALA A 258 -33.21 -4.11 22.03
CA ALA A 258 -32.01 -3.30 21.92
C ALA A 258 -31.12 -3.96 20.86
N ARG A 259 -31.28 -3.54 19.60
CA ARG A 259 -30.36 -3.89 18.53
C ARG A 259 -29.01 -3.40 19.02
N GLN A 260 -28.09 -4.33 19.30
CA GLN A 260 -26.67 -4.04 19.18
C GLN A 260 -26.48 -3.54 17.76
N VAL A 261 -26.49 -2.21 17.61
CA VAL A 261 -26.03 -1.58 16.39
C VAL A 261 -24.53 -1.79 16.44
N ASN A 262 -24.05 -2.85 15.79
CA ASN A 262 -22.65 -2.95 15.41
C ASN A 262 -22.43 -1.81 14.42
N ILE A 263 -22.04 -0.64 14.93
CA ILE A 263 -21.61 0.49 14.13
C ILE A 263 -20.22 0.10 13.62
N TYR A 264 -20.18 -0.57 12.47
CA TYR A 264 -18.98 -0.60 11.65
C TYR A 264 -18.87 0.78 11.04
N ALA A 265 -18.18 1.69 11.74
CA ALA A 265 -17.71 2.87 11.07
C ALA A 265 -16.47 2.43 10.26
N SER A 266 -16.45 2.79 8.99
CA SER A 266 -15.24 2.78 8.17
C SER A 266 -14.53 4.11 8.41
N ASP A 267 -13.20 4.13 8.36
CA ASP A 267 -12.46 5.40 8.32
C ASP A 267 -13.07 6.25 7.17
N PRO A 268 -13.53 7.48 7.41
CA PRO A 268 -14.13 8.27 6.34
C PRO A 268 -13.12 8.38 5.19
N SER A 269 -13.56 8.03 3.98
CA SER A 269 -12.75 8.27 2.79
C SER A 269 -12.28 9.73 2.78
N PRO A 270 -11.04 10.01 2.34
CA PRO A 270 -10.53 11.37 2.34
C PRO A 270 -11.50 12.33 1.66
N LEU A 271 -11.81 13.46 2.30
CA LEU A 271 -12.70 14.50 1.73
C LEU A 271 -12.07 15.24 0.54
N GLN A 272 -10.78 15.03 0.31
CA GLN A 272 -9.97 15.68 -0.73
C GLN A 272 -8.97 14.68 -1.30
N ASP A 273 -8.55 14.91 -2.55
CA ASP A 273 -7.63 14.05 -3.29
C ASP A 273 -6.30 13.76 -2.56
N PHE A 274 -5.78 14.74 -1.81
CA PHE A 274 -4.54 14.64 -1.03
C PHE A 274 -4.45 15.78 -0.01
N CYS A 275 -3.58 15.65 0.99
CA CYS A 275 -3.22 16.72 1.91
C CYS A 275 -1.69 16.87 1.95
N VAL A 276 -1.12 17.83 1.23
CA VAL A 276 0.33 18.09 1.32
C VAL A 276 0.65 18.72 2.67
N ALA A 277 1.55 18.12 3.45
CA ALA A 277 1.94 18.65 4.76
C ALA A 277 2.74 19.96 4.65
N VAL A 278 2.41 20.95 5.47
CA VAL A 278 3.18 22.20 5.63
C VAL A 278 3.46 22.50 7.10
N ASN A 279 4.49 23.32 7.35
CA ASN A 279 4.84 23.81 8.68
C ASN A 279 4.27 25.23 8.97
N ASP A 280 3.34 25.72 8.15
CA ASP A 280 2.79 27.07 8.27
C ASP A 280 1.53 27.09 9.15
N SER A 281 1.57 27.89 10.22
CA SER A 281 0.45 28.12 11.13
C SER A 281 -0.73 28.88 10.49
N ASN A 282 -0.56 29.46 9.30
CA ASN A 282 -1.62 30.18 8.57
C ASN A 282 -2.54 29.26 7.74
N ALA A 283 -2.22 27.98 7.61
CA ALA A 283 -3.05 27.03 6.87
C ALA A 283 -4.15 26.42 7.78
N ALA A 284 -5.34 26.23 7.21
CA ALA A 284 -6.59 26.20 7.97
C ALA A 284 -7.02 24.83 8.53
N VAL A 285 -6.39 23.72 8.12
CA VAL A 285 -6.90 22.36 8.44
C VAL A 285 -5.77 21.44 8.89
N PHE A 286 -6.02 20.75 10.02
CA PHE A 286 -5.12 19.78 10.63
C PHE A 286 -5.59 18.35 10.32
N VAL A 287 -4.75 17.55 9.65
CA VAL A 287 -5.01 16.15 9.30
C VAL A 287 -3.76 15.31 9.58
N ASN A 288 -3.91 14.21 10.33
CA ASN A 288 -2.81 13.31 10.71
C ASN A 288 -1.61 14.01 11.39
N GLY A 289 -1.86 14.98 12.26
CA GLY A 289 -0.78 15.67 12.97
C GLY A 289 -0.10 16.79 12.17
N LYS A 290 -0.56 17.06 10.93
CA LYS A 290 0.05 18.02 10.00
C LYS A 290 -0.99 18.99 9.45
N ILE A 291 -0.54 20.17 9.06
CA ILE A 291 -1.40 21.18 8.43
C ILE A 291 -1.39 20.95 6.91
N CYS A 292 -2.56 21.00 6.26
CA CYS A 292 -2.69 20.83 4.81
C CYS A 292 -2.43 22.14 4.05
N LYS A 293 -1.56 22.09 3.04
CA LYS A 293 -1.39 23.15 2.04
C LYS A 293 -2.70 23.38 1.29
N ASP A 294 -3.02 24.64 0.95
CA ASP A 294 -4.11 24.96 0.04
C ASP A 294 -3.92 24.20 -1.29
N PRO A 295 -4.89 23.38 -1.75
CA PRO A 295 -4.81 22.64 -3.01
C PRO A 295 -4.45 23.49 -4.23
N LYS A 296 -4.84 24.79 -4.24
CA LYS A 296 -4.49 25.73 -5.32
C LYS A 296 -2.99 25.99 -5.41
N MET A 297 -2.30 25.97 -4.26
CA MET A 297 -0.87 26.23 -4.12
C MET A 297 0.00 24.97 -4.27
N VAL A 298 -0.63 23.79 -4.36
CA VAL A 298 0.09 22.53 -4.55
C VAL A 298 0.68 22.45 -5.96
N THR A 299 1.88 21.89 -6.06
CA THR A 299 2.69 21.73 -7.28
C THR A 299 3.18 20.29 -7.39
N ALA A 300 3.72 19.91 -8.56
CA ALA A 300 4.25 18.55 -8.75
C ALA A 300 5.46 18.25 -7.84
N ASP A 301 6.20 19.29 -7.44
CA ASP A 301 7.35 19.15 -6.55
C ASP A 301 6.95 18.73 -5.13
N ASP A 302 5.70 18.97 -4.71
CA ASP A 302 5.20 18.49 -3.42
C ASP A 302 5.09 16.94 -3.38
N PHE A 303 5.12 16.27 -4.53
CA PHE A 303 5.04 14.81 -4.70
C PHE A 303 6.34 14.19 -5.23
N TYR A 304 7.43 14.97 -5.29
CA TYR A 304 8.71 14.55 -5.84
C TYR A 304 9.83 14.55 -4.80
N PHE A 305 10.66 13.51 -4.84
CA PHE A 305 11.91 13.45 -4.09
C PHE A 305 13.05 12.97 -5.00
N SER A 306 14.27 13.45 -4.77
CA SER A 306 15.45 13.13 -5.59
C SER A 306 16.62 12.62 -4.76
N GLY A 307 17.54 11.90 -5.41
CA GLY A 307 18.78 11.44 -4.78
C GLY A 307 18.63 10.14 -3.99
N PHE A 308 17.54 9.40 -4.16
CA PHE A 308 17.34 8.07 -3.56
C PHE A 308 18.25 7.00 -4.16
N ASN A 309 18.95 7.31 -5.27
CA ASN A 309 20.03 6.50 -5.82
C ASN A 309 21.36 6.64 -5.08
N LYS A 310 21.52 7.67 -4.22
CA LYS A 310 22.78 7.92 -3.50
C LYS A 310 22.97 6.89 -2.38
N PRO A 311 24.07 6.13 -2.36
CA PRO A 311 24.34 5.19 -1.29
C PRO A 311 24.50 5.88 0.05
N GLY A 312 23.89 5.32 1.10
CA GLY A 312 24.10 5.76 2.47
C GLY A 312 25.51 5.48 3.00
N ASN A 313 25.98 6.27 3.97
CA ASN A 313 27.26 6.02 4.62
C ASN A 313 27.16 4.84 5.61
N THR A 314 27.75 3.71 5.22
CA THR A 314 27.83 2.46 5.99
C THR A 314 29.09 2.35 6.86
N SER A 315 29.96 3.37 6.90
CA SER A 315 31.12 3.43 7.79
C SER A 315 30.67 3.83 9.21
N ASN A 316 29.92 2.94 9.85
CA ASN A 316 29.38 3.10 11.20
C ASN A 316 29.40 1.75 11.94
N SER A 317 29.07 1.74 13.23
CA SER A 317 29.20 0.56 14.10
C SER A 317 28.41 -0.66 13.66
N VAL A 318 27.30 -0.48 12.94
CA VAL A 318 26.44 -1.57 12.47
C VAL A 318 26.65 -1.88 10.99
N GLY A 319 27.44 -1.10 10.26
CA GLY A 319 27.75 -1.37 8.87
C GLY A 319 26.58 -1.20 7.89
N SER A 320 25.50 -0.52 8.28
CA SER A 320 24.31 -0.30 7.43
C SER A 320 23.80 1.14 7.52
N ARG A 321 23.04 1.58 6.52
CA ARG A 321 22.36 2.89 6.52
C ARG A 321 20.99 2.77 5.85
N VAL A 322 19.97 3.24 6.56
CA VAL A 322 18.61 3.42 6.01
C VAL A 322 18.46 4.87 5.56
N THR A 323 18.08 5.05 4.29
CA THR A 323 17.64 6.33 3.72
C THR A 323 16.14 6.25 3.53
N GLN A 324 15.39 7.13 4.18
CA GLN A 324 13.92 7.09 4.20
C GLN A 324 13.31 8.21 3.36
N VAL A 325 12.20 7.91 2.69
CA VAL A 325 11.30 8.87 2.07
C VAL A 325 9.93 8.71 2.73
N THR A 326 9.80 9.34 3.90
CA THR A 326 8.55 9.44 4.67
C THR A 326 7.89 10.80 4.46
N VAL A 327 6.75 11.04 5.11
CA VAL A 327 6.10 12.38 5.13
C VAL A 327 7.04 13.52 5.55
N ASN A 328 8.10 13.23 6.32
CA ASN A 328 9.07 14.24 6.73
C ASN A 328 10.08 14.63 5.63
N GLN A 329 10.27 13.77 4.62
CA GLN A 329 11.13 14.06 3.46
C GLN A 329 10.30 14.44 2.23
N LEU A 330 9.07 13.92 2.13
CA LEU A 330 8.17 14.15 1.02
C LEU A 330 6.77 14.48 1.53
N ALA A 331 6.47 15.78 1.60
CA ALA A 331 5.24 16.30 2.20
C ALA A 331 3.95 15.76 1.57
N GLY A 332 3.98 15.46 0.27
CA GLY A 332 2.85 14.87 -0.46
C GLY A 332 2.47 13.47 -0.02
N LEU A 333 3.29 12.76 0.77
CA LEU A 333 2.93 11.46 1.36
C LEU A 333 1.93 11.57 2.52
N ASN A 334 1.69 12.76 3.05
CA ASN A 334 0.76 12.91 4.15
C ASN A 334 -0.64 12.42 3.74
N THR A 335 -1.28 11.66 4.64
CA THR A 335 -2.56 10.96 4.45
C THR A 335 -2.58 9.83 3.41
N LEU A 336 -1.45 9.48 2.79
CA LEU A 336 -1.43 8.49 1.69
C LEU A 336 -1.06 7.07 2.13
N GLY A 337 -0.79 6.83 3.41
CA GLY A 337 -0.70 5.47 3.96
C GLY A 337 0.51 4.66 3.50
N THR A 338 1.54 5.28 2.93
CA THR A 338 2.74 4.56 2.46
C THR A 338 4.00 5.41 2.49
N SER A 339 5.17 4.76 2.50
CA SER A 339 6.49 5.38 2.35
C SER A 339 7.49 4.41 1.71
N LEU A 340 8.66 4.92 1.31
CA LEU A 340 9.75 4.13 0.74
C LEU A 340 11.02 4.24 1.59
N VAL A 341 11.79 3.16 1.63
CA VAL A 341 13.14 3.14 2.21
C VAL A 341 14.14 2.46 1.28
N ARG A 342 15.35 2.99 1.28
CA ARG A 342 16.54 2.36 0.70
C ARG A 342 17.44 1.97 1.84
N ILE A 343 18.02 0.78 1.76
CA ILE A 343 18.96 0.30 2.76
C ILE A 343 20.24 -0.13 2.07
N ASP A 344 21.35 0.49 2.46
CA ASP A 344 22.70 0.16 2.00
C ASP A 344 23.44 -0.58 3.11
N TYR A 345 24.12 -1.67 2.75
CA TYR A 345 24.88 -2.52 3.67
C TYR A 345 26.33 -2.64 3.22
N ALA A 346 27.28 -2.43 4.13
CA ALA A 346 28.65 -2.92 3.98
C ALA A 346 28.65 -4.47 4.03
N PRO A 347 29.72 -5.14 3.57
CA PRO A 347 29.93 -6.57 3.90
C PRO A 347 29.81 -6.78 5.41
N GLN A 348 29.04 -7.78 5.85
CA GLN A 348 28.73 -8.01 7.26
C GLN A 348 28.00 -6.84 7.96
N GLY A 349 27.39 -5.94 7.19
CA GLY A 349 26.52 -4.90 7.71
C GLY A 349 25.21 -5.48 8.23
N LEU A 350 24.77 -5.01 9.40
CA LEU A 350 23.54 -5.38 10.07
C LEU A 350 22.61 -4.16 10.10
N ASN A 351 21.38 -4.32 9.61
CA ASN A 351 20.28 -3.51 10.11
C ASN A 351 19.76 -4.21 11.38
N PRO A 352 20.01 -3.64 12.58
CA PRO A 352 19.81 -4.36 13.84
C PRO A 352 18.36 -4.79 14.05
N PRO A 353 18.09 -5.71 14.99
CA PRO A 353 16.73 -6.02 15.41
C PRO A 353 15.94 -4.75 15.71
N HIS A 354 14.86 -4.54 14.98
CA HIS A 354 13.98 -3.39 15.11
C HIS A 354 12.53 -3.78 14.80
N THR A 355 11.61 -2.87 15.09
CA THR A 355 10.20 -3.01 14.74
C THR A 355 9.63 -1.68 14.25
N HIS A 356 8.62 -1.77 13.39
CA HIS A 356 7.82 -0.66 12.93
C HIS A 356 6.43 -0.74 13.58
N PRO A 357 6.13 0.11 14.58
CA PRO A 357 4.85 0.02 15.29
C PRO A 357 3.64 0.36 14.41
N ARG A 358 3.86 1.03 13.26
CA ARG A 358 2.79 1.52 12.39
C ARG A 358 2.83 1.01 10.95
N ALA A 359 3.80 0.17 10.57
CA ALA A 359 3.91 -0.30 9.19
C ALA A 359 4.40 -1.75 9.08
N THR A 360 3.84 -2.46 8.11
CA THR A 360 4.46 -3.63 7.48
C THR A 360 5.54 -3.14 6.52
N GLU A 361 6.64 -3.87 6.40
CA GLU A 361 7.67 -3.68 5.38
C GLU A 361 7.61 -4.78 4.31
N VAL A 362 7.62 -4.40 3.03
CA VAL A 362 7.87 -5.32 1.91
C VAL A 362 9.17 -4.93 1.21
N LEU A 363 10.19 -5.77 1.35
CA LEU A 363 11.55 -5.50 0.92
C LEU A 363 11.88 -6.29 -0.35
N VAL A 364 12.58 -5.66 -1.29
CA VAL A 364 13.23 -6.30 -2.43
C VAL A 364 14.74 -6.06 -2.39
N VAL A 365 15.51 -7.12 -2.54
CA VAL A 365 16.97 -7.01 -2.70
C VAL A 365 17.28 -6.66 -4.14
N VAL A 366 18.09 -5.63 -4.38
CA VAL A 366 18.53 -5.25 -5.74
C VAL A 366 20.01 -5.56 -5.96
N GLU A 367 20.81 -5.63 -4.90
CA GLU A 367 22.23 -6.01 -4.96
C GLU A 367 22.64 -6.80 -3.71
N GLY A 368 23.60 -7.71 -3.86
CA GLY A 368 24.21 -8.45 -2.73
C GLY A 368 23.37 -9.63 -2.22
N THR A 369 23.60 -10.02 -0.97
CA THR A 369 22.96 -11.20 -0.35
C THR A 369 22.61 -10.89 1.09
N LEU A 370 21.32 -10.98 1.44
CA LEU A 370 20.85 -10.66 2.79
C LEU A 370 20.30 -11.91 3.48
N TYR A 371 20.76 -12.19 4.69
CA TYR A 371 20.05 -13.03 5.64
C TYR A 371 19.06 -12.16 6.40
N VAL A 372 17.77 -12.47 6.27
CA VAL A 372 16.70 -11.70 6.89
C VAL A 372 15.83 -12.59 7.76
N GLY A 373 15.12 -11.98 8.70
CA GLY A 373 14.04 -12.68 9.39
C GLY A 373 13.28 -11.82 10.38
N PHE A 374 12.15 -12.37 10.84
CA PHE A 374 11.33 -11.80 11.89
C PHE A 374 10.93 -12.85 12.93
N VAL A 375 10.57 -12.39 14.12
CA VAL A 375 10.18 -13.22 15.26
C VAL A 375 8.72 -12.91 15.64
N THR A 376 7.93 -13.96 15.87
CA THR A 376 6.52 -13.83 16.31
C THR A 376 6.40 -13.25 17.71
N SER A 377 5.22 -12.72 18.04
CA SER A 377 4.86 -12.34 19.40
C SER A 377 4.85 -13.54 20.35
N ASN A 378 4.78 -13.26 21.65
CA ASN A 378 4.73 -14.31 22.66
C ASN A 378 3.45 -15.13 22.50
N PRO A 379 3.54 -16.47 22.39
CA PRO A 379 2.36 -17.29 22.21
C PRO A 379 1.50 -17.32 23.49
N ALA A 380 0.19 -17.49 23.32
CA ALA A 380 -0.75 -17.54 24.44
C ALA A 380 -0.55 -18.76 25.36
N HIS A 381 0.01 -19.86 24.85
CA HIS A 381 0.33 -21.03 25.68
C HIS A 381 1.75 -20.94 26.26
N PRO A 382 1.92 -21.17 27.58
CA PRO A 382 3.18 -20.96 28.28
C PRO A 382 4.32 -21.92 27.87
N ASN A 383 4.01 -23.02 27.18
CA ASN A 383 5.00 -23.99 26.70
C ASN A 383 5.41 -23.78 25.24
N MET A 384 4.84 -22.78 24.55
CA MET A 384 5.23 -22.43 23.20
C MET A 384 6.31 -21.34 23.24
N LYS A 385 7.27 -21.39 22.31
CA LYS A 385 8.32 -20.37 22.15
C LYS A 385 8.00 -19.47 20.97
N ASN A 386 8.57 -18.26 20.95
CA ASN A 386 8.52 -17.43 19.75
C ASN A 386 9.16 -18.18 18.57
N LYS A 387 8.59 -18.01 17.38
CA LYS A 387 9.04 -18.65 16.15
C LYS A 387 9.81 -17.64 15.31
N LEU A 388 10.98 -18.05 14.82
CA LEU A 388 11.81 -17.28 13.90
C LEU A 388 11.53 -17.72 12.47
N PHE A 389 11.17 -16.77 11.61
CA PHE A 389 11.03 -16.95 10.17
C PHE A 389 12.20 -16.28 9.47
N THR A 390 12.98 -17.04 8.71
CA THR A 390 14.21 -16.52 8.07
C THR A 390 14.41 -17.01 6.66
N LYS A 391 15.14 -16.23 5.87
CA LYS A 391 15.52 -16.55 4.50
C LYS A 391 16.85 -15.89 4.13
N ILE A 392 17.59 -16.51 3.20
CA ILE A 392 18.70 -15.84 2.48
C ILE A 392 18.10 -15.33 1.17
N LEU A 393 18.19 -14.03 0.96
CA LEU A 393 17.68 -13.32 -0.21
C LEU A 393 18.82 -12.93 -1.15
N HIS A 394 18.56 -13.05 -2.44
CA HIS A 394 19.43 -12.64 -3.56
C HIS A 394 18.74 -11.52 -4.37
N PRO A 395 19.43 -10.87 -5.33
CA PRO A 395 18.82 -9.83 -6.13
C PRO A 395 17.54 -10.31 -6.83
N GLY A 396 16.45 -9.58 -6.63
CA GLY A 396 15.11 -9.91 -7.11
C GLY A 396 14.23 -10.64 -6.10
N ASP A 397 14.79 -11.13 -5.01
CA ASP A 397 14.01 -11.76 -3.96
C ASP A 397 13.30 -10.70 -3.12
N VAL A 398 12.03 -10.98 -2.82
CA VAL A 398 11.15 -10.17 -1.99
C VAL A 398 10.85 -10.90 -0.70
N PHE A 399 10.84 -10.18 0.42
CA PHE A 399 10.43 -10.69 1.71
C PHE A 399 9.60 -9.67 2.49
N VAL A 400 8.66 -10.16 3.30
CA VAL A 400 7.71 -9.32 4.03
C VAL A 400 7.94 -9.44 5.53
N PHE A 401 7.94 -8.28 6.20
CA PHE A 401 8.04 -8.17 7.66
C PHE A 401 6.72 -7.57 8.20
N PRO A 402 5.89 -8.36 8.90
CA PRO A 402 4.61 -7.88 9.45
C PRO A 402 4.78 -6.72 10.44
N LYS A 403 3.80 -5.80 10.43
CA LYS A 403 3.72 -4.66 11.37
C LYS A 403 3.93 -5.11 12.81
N GLY A 404 4.76 -4.38 13.54
CA GLY A 404 4.97 -4.60 14.98
C GLY A 404 5.91 -5.75 15.34
N LEU A 405 6.25 -6.67 14.43
CA LEU A 405 7.17 -7.77 14.74
C LEU A 405 8.63 -7.34 14.69
N ILE A 406 9.43 -7.90 15.61
CA ILE A 406 10.87 -7.69 15.63
C ILE A 406 11.49 -8.40 14.44
N HIS A 407 12.24 -7.68 13.63
CA HIS A 407 12.91 -8.21 12.45
C HIS A 407 14.29 -7.57 12.24
N PHE A 408 15.07 -8.16 11.35
CA PHE A 408 16.43 -7.73 11.04
C PHE A 408 16.81 -8.08 9.60
N GLN A 409 17.86 -7.42 9.11
CA GLN A 409 18.50 -7.77 7.85
C GLN A 409 20.02 -7.73 8.03
N PHE A 410 20.70 -8.79 7.61
CA PHE A 410 22.15 -8.93 7.76
C PHE A 410 22.80 -9.29 6.42
N ASN A 411 23.79 -8.50 5.99
CA ASN A 411 24.53 -8.78 4.77
C ASN A 411 25.56 -9.89 5.02
N VAL A 412 25.17 -11.13 4.75
CA VAL A 412 26.04 -12.32 4.81
C VAL A 412 27.01 -12.41 3.61
N GLY A 413 26.82 -11.55 2.59
CA GLY A 413 27.67 -11.49 1.43
C GLY A 413 29.04 -10.86 1.70
N LYS A 414 30.00 -11.18 0.82
CA LYS A 414 31.34 -10.55 0.83
C LYS A 414 31.37 -9.16 0.17
N LYS A 415 30.31 -8.79 -0.54
CA LYS A 415 30.15 -7.50 -1.25
C LYS A 415 29.12 -6.65 -0.52
N LYS A 416 29.05 -5.36 -0.87
CA LYS A 416 27.95 -4.50 -0.44
C LYS A 416 26.60 -5.08 -0.92
N ALA A 417 25.54 -4.78 -0.18
CA ALA A 417 24.17 -5.12 -0.55
C ALA A 417 23.31 -3.86 -0.54
N VAL A 418 22.27 -3.86 -1.37
CA VAL A 418 21.29 -2.77 -1.47
C VAL A 418 19.91 -3.38 -1.57
N ALA A 419 18.97 -2.82 -0.81
CA ALA A 419 17.57 -3.18 -0.87
C ALA A 419 16.68 -1.93 -0.89
N PHE A 420 15.51 -2.06 -1.52
CA PHE A 420 14.42 -1.09 -1.40
C PHE A 420 13.26 -1.75 -0.66
N ALA A 421 12.50 -0.97 0.11
CA ALA A 421 11.28 -1.46 0.71
C ALA A 421 10.16 -0.42 0.68
N GLY A 422 8.93 -0.91 0.50
CA GLY A 422 7.70 -0.16 0.74
C GLY A 422 7.17 -0.42 2.15
N LEU A 423 6.61 0.60 2.78
CA LEU A 423 6.08 0.53 4.14
C LEU A 423 4.61 0.95 4.13
N SER A 424 3.70 0.22 4.79
CA SER A 424 2.25 0.53 4.85
C SER A 424 1.88 1.72 5.75
N SER A 425 2.76 2.72 5.84
CA SER A 425 2.46 3.98 6.52
C SER A 425 3.35 5.10 6.00
N GLN A 426 2.82 6.32 5.90
CA GLN A 426 3.64 7.50 5.62
C GLN A 426 4.56 7.89 6.79
N ASN A 427 4.32 7.33 7.98
CA ASN A 427 5.17 7.46 9.15
C ASN A 427 5.24 6.11 9.88
N PRO A 428 6.10 5.18 9.44
CA PRO A 428 6.18 3.83 9.98
C PRO A 428 6.57 3.79 11.47
N GLY A 429 7.32 4.79 11.93
CA GLY A 429 8.04 4.74 13.21
C GLY A 429 9.13 3.67 13.19
N VAL A 430 10.15 3.78 14.04
CA VAL A 430 11.20 2.75 14.16
C VAL A 430 11.56 2.62 15.63
N ILE A 431 11.60 1.39 16.12
CA ILE A 431 12.11 1.06 17.45
C ILE A 431 13.27 0.09 17.25
N THR A 432 14.50 0.61 17.27
CA THR A 432 15.71 -0.24 17.29
C THR A 432 15.84 -0.84 18.69
N ILE A 433 15.69 -2.15 18.82
CA ILE A 433 15.43 -2.82 20.11
C ILE A 433 16.54 -2.53 21.13
N ALA A 434 17.81 -2.74 20.75
CA ALA A 434 18.92 -2.54 21.66
C ALA A 434 19.06 -1.07 22.10
N ASN A 435 18.91 -0.12 21.17
CA ASN A 435 18.97 1.31 21.49
C ASN A 435 17.80 1.76 22.37
N ALA A 436 16.59 1.26 22.12
CA ALA A 436 15.41 1.60 22.91
C ALA A 436 15.49 1.05 24.35
N VAL A 437 16.10 -0.13 24.54
CA VAL A 437 16.20 -0.78 25.85
C VAL A 437 17.43 -0.29 26.64
N PHE A 438 18.58 -0.16 25.98
CA PHE A 438 19.86 0.13 26.66
C PHE A 438 20.36 1.56 26.48
N GLY A 439 19.88 2.28 25.46
CA GLY A 439 20.26 3.66 25.14
C GLY A 439 19.13 4.68 25.35
N SER A 440 18.11 4.36 26.15
CA SER A 440 17.03 5.31 26.45
C SER A 440 17.52 6.50 27.28
N ASP A 441 16.92 7.67 27.08
CA ASP A 441 17.15 8.85 27.91
C ASP A 441 15.80 9.35 28.49
N PRO A 442 15.58 9.28 29.82
CA PRO A 442 16.50 8.74 30.84
C PRO A 442 16.70 7.20 30.71
N PRO A 443 17.81 6.65 31.23
CA PRO A 443 18.09 5.22 31.15
C PRO A 443 17.09 4.40 31.97
N ILE A 444 16.63 3.27 31.42
CA ILE A 444 15.85 2.29 32.19
C ILE A 444 16.67 1.81 33.39
N SER A 445 16.01 1.67 34.55
CA SER A 445 16.65 1.21 35.78
C SER A 445 17.44 -0.08 35.55
N ARG A 446 18.70 -0.08 36.00
CA ARG A 446 19.57 -1.25 35.91
C ARG A 446 18.98 -2.46 36.62
N ASP A 447 18.28 -2.25 37.73
CA ASP A 447 17.68 -3.34 38.49
C ASP A 447 16.50 -3.96 37.71
N VAL A 448 15.70 -3.14 37.02
CA VAL A 448 14.64 -3.61 36.11
C VAL A 448 15.24 -4.45 34.98
N LEU A 449 16.28 -3.95 34.31
CA LEU A 449 16.92 -4.70 33.21
C LEU A 449 17.66 -5.96 33.70
N THR A 450 18.28 -5.93 34.88
CA THR A 450 18.95 -7.09 35.50
C THR A 450 17.93 -8.21 35.72
N MET A 451 16.75 -7.89 36.28
CA MET A 451 15.66 -8.86 36.46
C MET A 451 15.04 -9.31 35.14
N ALA A 452 14.80 -8.38 34.22
CA ALA A 452 14.16 -8.69 32.92
C ALA A 452 15.02 -9.60 32.04
N PHE A 453 16.33 -9.35 32.00
CA PHE A 453 17.28 -10.12 31.18
C PHE A 453 17.92 -11.30 31.93
N GLN A 454 17.73 -11.38 33.26
CA GLN A 454 18.26 -12.44 34.11
C GLN A 454 19.80 -12.54 34.04
N VAL A 455 20.48 -11.39 34.06
CA VAL A 455 21.95 -11.28 33.99
C VAL A 455 22.47 -10.37 35.10
N ASP A 456 23.78 -10.43 35.37
CA ASP A 456 24.41 -9.55 36.34
C ASP A 456 24.29 -8.06 35.99
N LYS A 457 24.20 -7.22 37.02
CA LYS A 457 24.13 -5.76 36.89
C LYS A 457 25.32 -5.17 36.12
N ASN A 458 26.48 -5.82 36.17
CA ASN A 458 27.67 -5.43 35.40
C ASN A 458 27.50 -5.67 33.89
N VAL A 459 26.76 -6.71 33.49
CA VAL A 459 26.41 -6.97 32.08
C VAL A 459 25.47 -5.88 31.58
N ILE A 460 24.45 -5.52 32.35
CA ILE A 460 23.55 -4.40 32.00
C ILE A 460 24.32 -3.08 31.91
N LYS A 461 25.21 -2.80 32.86
CA LYS A 461 26.07 -1.60 32.81
C LYS A 461 26.92 -1.58 31.54
N TYR A 462 27.48 -2.72 31.14
CA TYR A 462 28.23 -2.84 29.90
C TYR A 462 27.33 -2.58 28.69
N LEU A 463 26.17 -3.23 28.58
CA LEU A 463 25.25 -3.04 27.45
C LEU A 463 24.77 -1.58 27.32
N GLN A 464 24.43 -0.92 28.43
CA GLN A 464 24.09 0.50 28.46
C GLN A 464 25.23 1.40 28.00
N SER A 465 26.49 1.03 28.23
CA SER A 465 27.64 1.83 27.79
C SER A 465 27.95 1.74 26.29
N GLN A 466 27.27 0.86 25.56
CA GLN A 466 27.45 0.70 24.11
C GLN A 466 26.56 1.62 23.26
N PHE A 467 25.61 2.32 23.90
CA PHE A 467 24.67 3.27 23.30
C PHE A 467 24.81 4.62 24.00
#